data_AF-A0A1Q9NC70-F1
#
_entry.id   AF-A0A1Q9NC70-F1
#
_cell.length_a   1.000
_cell.length_b   1.000
_cell.length_c   1.000
_cell.angle_alpha   90.00
_cell.angle_beta   90.00
_cell.angle_gamma   90.00
#
_symmetry.space_group_name_H-M   'P 1'
#
loop_
_entity.id
_entity.type
_entity.pdbx_description
1 polymer ?
#
loop_
_entity_poly.entity_id
_entity_poly.type
_entity_poly.pdbx_seq_one_letter_code
_entity_poly.pdbx_strand_id
1 'polypeptide(L)'
;MAFGLQNGLQLIVLLLAILPTVLLLKSYRKTKFLDYLLFAFVFVSVILAQLADFIRTTSEDLTFLIKIVDSAHLLIYFLLAWHAIRTKWIIPPKLISGAVILGYLFIETLILLYKPQVLLNPSYVLFTDMKADRTFSADTFAVVSTSGTVIMGQSFRFLFFIYRLFVQLLFIYSYLTTKIGWDSKVIVFTKRWWIFAMTILSVNTMRLIGHALQVWDTNFLISDILNVLALSIVGYLTIRFPKGILVSQAQVSHAITSKPINQELSEFELLLNPVRLAIVDLLYQNDYYQSAKIRKFLNISWGKFAPHLDKVEKAGFITIKEEFFDAKPRKVVYLEHKGRSHYIESSIAI
;
A
#
# COMPACT_ATOMS: atom_id res chain seq x y z
N MET A 1 -29.58 3.83 27.59
CA MET A 1 -29.14 3.40 26.25
C MET A 1 -28.13 2.29 26.42
N ALA A 2 -28.47 1.05 26.06
CA ALA A 2 -27.48 -0.02 26.02
C ALA A 2 -26.47 0.31 24.90
N PHE A 3 -25.17 0.26 25.22
CA PHE A 3 -24.12 0.39 24.22
C PHE A 3 -24.22 -0.83 23.31
N GLY A 4 -24.86 -0.67 22.15
CA GLY A 4 -25.11 -1.76 21.22
C GLY A 4 -23.79 -2.32 20.68
N LEU A 5 -23.80 -3.61 20.32
CA LEU A 5 -22.66 -4.30 19.72
C LEU A 5 -22.02 -3.51 18.56
N GLN A 6 -22.85 -2.83 17.76
CA GLN A 6 -22.41 -2.01 16.63
C GLN A 6 -21.51 -0.84 17.05
N ASN A 7 -21.89 -0.09 18.10
CA ASN A 7 -21.08 1.01 18.62
C ASN A 7 -19.73 0.50 19.16
N GLY A 8 -19.72 -0.70 19.75
CA GLY A 8 -18.48 -1.39 20.17
C GLY A 8 -17.56 -1.71 18.99
N LEU A 9 -18.11 -2.23 17.90
CA LEU A 9 -17.32 -2.51 16.69
C LEU A 9 -16.75 -1.22 16.08
N GLN A 10 -17.52 -0.13 16.03
CA GLN A 10 -17.04 1.16 15.52
C GLN A 10 -15.88 1.72 16.35
N LEU A 11 -15.96 1.62 17.67
CA LEU A 11 -14.88 2.03 18.56
C LEU A 11 -13.60 1.20 18.33
N ILE A 12 -13.74 -0.11 18.09
CA ILE A 12 -12.61 -0.98 17.74
C ILE A 12 -11.97 -0.52 16.42
N VAL A 13 -12.77 -0.22 15.39
CA VAL A 13 -12.29 0.29 14.10
C VAL A 13 -11.52 1.59 14.27
N LEU A 14 -12.06 2.53 15.06
CA LEU A 14 -11.42 3.80 15.36
C LEU A 14 -10.03 3.59 16.01
N LEU A 15 -9.95 2.76 17.05
CA LEU A 15 -8.70 2.48 17.75
C LEU A 15 -7.68 1.77 16.85
N LEU A 16 -8.13 0.83 16.02
CA LEU A 16 -7.28 0.11 15.07
C LEU A 16 -6.69 1.01 13.99
N ALA A 17 -7.31 2.15 13.67
CA ALA A 17 -6.83 3.07 12.64
C ALA A 17 -5.78 4.08 13.16
N ILE A 18 -5.79 4.42 14.45
CA ILE A 18 -4.89 5.43 15.04
C ILE A 18 -3.42 5.01 14.95
N LEU A 19 -3.10 3.81 15.43
CA LEU A 19 -1.71 3.34 15.51
C LEU A 19 -1.04 3.21 14.12
N PRO A 20 -1.67 2.58 13.11
CA PRO A 20 -1.15 2.57 11.73
C PRO A 20 -0.89 3.96 11.17
N THR A 21 -1.78 4.92 11.43
CA THR A 21 -1.64 6.31 10.96
C THR A 21 -0.31 6.92 11.43
N VAL A 22 -0.04 6.86 12.74
CA VAL A 22 1.17 7.45 13.33
C VAL A 22 2.43 6.77 12.79
N LEU A 23 2.43 5.44 12.70
CA LEU A 23 3.57 4.67 12.18
C LEU A 23 3.86 4.96 10.71
N LEU A 24 2.82 5.11 9.89
CA LEU A 24 2.97 5.44 8.47
C LEU A 24 3.45 6.87 8.27
N LEU A 25 2.93 7.86 9.01
CA LEU A 25 3.45 9.23 8.96
C LEU A 25 4.91 9.31 9.39
N LYS A 26 5.30 8.55 10.43
CA LYS A 26 6.72 8.43 10.84
C LYS A 26 7.57 7.80 9.73
N SER A 27 7.05 6.77 9.07
CA SER A 27 7.74 6.10 7.96
C SER A 27 7.87 7.00 6.74
N TYR A 28 6.84 7.77 6.40
CA TYR A 28 6.86 8.79 5.36
C TYR A 28 7.89 9.88 5.66
N ARG A 29 7.93 10.42 6.89
CA ARG A 29 8.93 11.44 7.26
C ARG A 29 10.36 10.99 7.02
N LYS A 30 10.65 9.71 7.29
CA LYS A 30 11.98 9.10 7.11
C LYS A 30 12.32 8.77 5.66
N THR A 31 11.39 8.19 4.91
CA THR A 31 11.66 7.62 3.57
C THR A 31 11.22 8.50 2.41
N LYS A 32 10.32 9.46 2.67
CA LYS A 32 9.62 10.29 1.69
C LYS A 32 8.81 9.48 0.65
N PHE A 33 8.54 8.20 0.92
CA PHE A 33 7.65 7.39 0.06
C PHE A 33 6.20 7.80 0.25
N LEU A 34 5.66 8.50 -0.77
CA LEU A 34 4.25 8.90 -0.87
C LEU A 34 3.26 7.77 -0.59
N ASP A 35 3.57 6.50 -0.87
CA ASP A 35 2.64 5.41 -0.55
C ASP A 35 2.36 5.29 0.96
N TYR A 36 3.34 5.59 1.83
CA TYR A 36 3.09 5.68 3.27
C TYR A 36 2.19 6.85 3.64
N LEU A 37 2.32 7.99 2.95
CA LEU A 37 1.46 9.13 3.16
C LEU A 37 0.02 8.84 2.70
N LEU A 38 -0.15 8.19 1.55
CA LEU A 38 -1.46 7.79 1.04
C LEU A 38 -2.19 6.87 2.01
N PHE A 39 -1.53 5.81 2.48
CA PHE A 39 -2.15 4.91 3.45
C PHE A 39 -2.39 5.58 4.80
N ALA A 40 -1.53 6.51 5.25
CA ALA A 40 -1.82 7.30 6.43
C ALA A 40 -3.11 8.10 6.27
N PHE A 41 -3.33 8.73 5.10
CA PHE A 41 -4.59 9.42 4.81
C PHE A 41 -5.79 8.50 4.69
N VAL A 42 -5.62 7.26 4.23
CA VAL A 42 -6.67 6.23 4.29
C VAL A 42 -7.11 6.02 5.74
N PHE A 43 -6.18 5.80 6.67
CA PHE A 43 -6.53 5.59 8.08
C PHE A 43 -7.08 6.87 8.75
N VAL A 44 -6.59 8.05 8.40
CA VAL A 44 -7.19 9.33 8.88
C VAL A 44 -8.64 9.45 8.40
N SER A 45 -8.92 9.05 7.16
CA SER A 45 -10.29 9.07 6.62
C SER A 45 -11.19 8.05 7.33
N VAL A 46 -10.66 6.88 7.70
CA VAL A 46 -11.37 5.91 8.57
C VAL A 46 -11.69 6.55 9.92
N ILE A 47 -10.72 7.18 10.58
CA ILE A 47 -10.91 7.86 11.87
C ILE A 47 -11.99 8.94 11.76
N LEU A 48 -11.93 9.77 10.72
CA LEU A 48 -12.91 10.83 10.48
C LEU A 48 -14.32 10.26 10.28
N ALA A 49 -14.45 9.22 9.47
CA ALA A 49 -15.74 8.56 9.23
C ALA A 49 -16.33 7.97 10.52
N GLN A 50 -15.51 7.27 11.32
CA GLN A 50 -15.98 6.67 12.57
C GLN A 50 -16.33 7.73 13.62
N LEU A 51 -15.54 8.79 13.73
CA LEU A 51 -15.81 9.88 14.66
C LEU A 51 -17.09 10.64 14.29
N ALA A 52 -17.27 10.95 13.00
CA ALA A 52 -18.47 11.61 12.51
C ALA A 52 -19.72 10.74 12.71
N ASP A 53 -19.62 9.41 12.47
CA ASP A 53 -20.74 8.51 12.72
C ASP A 53 -21.06 8.35 14.21
N PHE A 54 -20.03 8.33 15.07
CA PHE A 54 -20.22 8.33 16.52
C PHE A 54 -20.93 9.61 17.00
N ILE A 55 -20.48 10.79 16.55
CA ILE A 55 -21.12 12.08 16.89
C ILE A 55 -22.53 12.16 16.33
N ARG A 56 -22.79 11.57 15.15
CA ARG A 56 -24.12 11.52 14.55
C ARG A 56 -25.14 10.83 15.46
N THR A 57 -24.72 9.86 16.28
CA THR A 57 -25.63 9.20 17.23
C THR A 57 -26.09 10.10 18.38
N THR A 58 -25.42 11.23 18.61
CA THR A 58 -25.71 12.14 19.73
C THR A 58 -26.13 13.55 19.29
N SER A 59 -26.10 13.85 17.98
CA SER A 59 -26.37 15.19 17.43
C SER A 59 -27.70 15.28 16.71
N GLU A 60 -28.34 16.45 16.76
CA GLU A 60 -29.56 16.77 16.00
C GLU A 60 -29.28 17.07 14.53
N ASP A 61 -28.08 17.58 14.18
CA ASP A 61 -27.70 17.86 12.78
C ASP A 61 -27.17 16.60 12.08
N LEU A 62 -28.11 15.71 11.78
CA LEU A 62 -27.85 14.43 11.14
C LEU A 62 -27.28 14.58 9.72
N THR A 63 -27.64 15.67 9.01
CA THR A 63 -27.37 15.77 7.57
C THR A 63 -25.92 16.08 7.29
N PHE A 64 -25.36 17.06 7.98
CA PHE A 64 -23.96 17.44 7.78
C PHE A 64 -23.01 16.29 8.15
N LEU A 65 -23.27 15.60 9.25
CA LEU A 65 -22.45 14.47 9.70
C LEU A 65 -22.54 13.28 8.74
N ILE A 66 -23.72 12.97 8.19
CA ILE A 66 -23.86 11.93 7.16
C ILE A 66 -23.01 12.25 5.93
N LYS A 67 -23.00 13.51 5.48
CA LYS A 67 -22.15 13.94 4.35
C LYS A 67 -20.68 13.74 4.65
N ILE A 68 -20.21 14.11 5.84
CA ILE A 68 -18.82 13.86 6.25
C ILE A 68 -18.49 12.36 6.22
N VAL A 69 -19.37 11.53 6.78
CA VAL A 69 -19.18 10.07 6.80
C VAL A 69 -19.08 9.53 5.37
N ASP A 70 -20.01 9.87 4.49
CA ASP A 70 -20.05 9.36 3.11
C ASP A 70 -18.85 9.90 2.29
N SER A 71 -18.50 11.18 2.40
CA SER A 71 -17.32 11.77 1.75
C SER A 71 -16.00 11.15 2.24
N ALA A 72 -15.88 10.90 3.55
CA ALA A 72 -14.69 10.26 4.12
C ALA A 72 -14.53 8.82 3.60
N HIS A 73 -15.64 8.05 3.51
CA HIS A 73 -15.62 6.74 2.90
C HIS A 73 -15.25 6.79 1.42
N LEU A 74 -15.75 7.77 0.67
CA LEU A 74 -15.40 7.95 -0.74
C LEU A 74 -13.91 8.30 -0.92
N LEU A 75 -13.35 9.15 -0.06
CA LEU A 75 -11.94 9.50 -0.06
C LEU A 75 -11.05 8.27 0.18
N ILE A 76 -11.43 7.34 1.08
CA ILE A 76 -10.71 6.07 1.27
C ILE A 76 -10.55 5.33 -0.05
N TYR A 77 -11.63 5.15 -0.81
CA TYR A 77 -11.58 4.42 -2.07
C TYR A 77 -10.81 5.19 -3.14
N PHE A 78 -10.93 6.51 -3.21
CA PHE A 78 -10.10 7.31 -4.11
C PHE A 78 -8.60 7.14 -3.83
N LEU A 79 -8.18 7.20 -2.57
CA LEU A 79 -6.77 7.01 -2.18
C LEU A 79 -6.28 5.59 -2.49
N LEU A 80 -7.09 4.56 -2.25
CA LEU A 80 -6.77 3.18 -2.60
C LEU A 80 -6.67 2.97 -4.11
N ALA A 81 -7.55 3.59 -4.89
CA ALA A 81 -7.50 3.56 -6.35
C ALA A 81 -6.23 4.23 -6.87
N TRP A 82 -5.90 5.41 -6.32
CA TRP A 82 -4.68 6.14 -6.67
C TRP A 82 -3.43 5.33 -6.36
N HIS A 83 -3.39 4.66 -5.21
CA HIS A 83 -2.32 3.73 -4.88
C HIS A 83 -2.24 2.56 -5.88
N ALA A 84 -3.37 1.88 -6.15
CA ALA A 84 -3.41 0.77 -7.08
C ALA A 84 -2.89 1.15 -8.48
N ILE A 85 -3.26 2.33 -8.97
CA ILE A 85 -2.80 2.88 -10.23
C ILE A 85 -1.27 3.05 -10.22
N ARG A 86 -0.73 3.71 -9.20
CA ARG A 86 0.72 3.99 -9.09
C ARG A 86 1.55 2.73 -8.89
N THR A 87 1.00 1.72 -8.23
CA THR A 87 1.67 0.43 -8.03
C THR A 87 1.83 -0.32 -9.35
N LYS A 88 0.81 -0.26 -10.22
CA LYS A 88 0.79 -1.01 -11.48
C LYS A 88 1.46 -0.29 -12.64
N TRP A 89 1.26 1.02 -12.78
CA TRP A 89 1.68 1.78 -13.94
C TRP A 89 2.55 2.97 -13.55
N ILE A 90 3.66 3.14 -14.28
CA ILE A 90 4.46 4.38 -14.22
C ILE A 90 3.66 5.51 -14.86
N ILE A 91 3.06 5.25 -16.03
CA ILE A 91 2.16 6.16 -16.74
C ILE A 91 0.81 5.45 -16.87
N PRO A 92 -0.20 5.83 -16.09
CA PRO A 92 -1.45 5.09 -16.07
C PRO A 92 -2.30 5.35 -17.31
N PRO A 93 -3.06 4.36 -17.81
CA PRO A 93 -3.97 4.55 -18.92
C PRO A 93 -4.99 5.65 -18.61
N LYS A 94 -5.14 6.62 -19.54
CA LYS A 94 -6.05 7.77 -19.38
C LYS A 94 -7.47 7.36 -19.02
N LEU A 95 -7.95 6.25 -19.59
CA LEU A 95 -9.29 5.70 -19.30
C LEU A 95 -9.45 5.31 -17.82
N ILE A 96 -8.45 4.62 -17.25
CA ILE A 96 -8.49 4.16 -15.85
C ILE A 96 -8.39 5.36 -14.90
N SER A 97 -7.42 6.25 -15.14
CA SER A 97 -7.27 7.47 -14.33
C SER A 97 -8.50 8.38 -14.42
N GLY A 98 -9.07 8.53 -15.62
CA GLY A 98 -10.30 9.26 -15.85
C GLY A 98 -11.49 8.65 -15.10
N ALA A 99 -11.66 7.33 -15.15
CA ALA A 99 -12.73 6.64 -14.42
C ALA A 99 -12.60 6.83 -12.89
N VAL A 100 -11.38 6.77 -12.35
CA VAL A 100 -11.15 7.02 -10.92
C VAL A 100 -11.47 8.48 -10.54
N ILE A 101 -10.95 9.46 -11.27
CA ILE A 101 -11.12 10.87 -10.94
C ILE A 101 -12.57 11.31 -11.15
N LEU A 102 -13.14 11.03 -12.33
CA LEU A 102 -14.51 11.42 -12.65
C LEU A 102 -15.53 10.68 -11.79
N GLY A 103 -15.31 9.39 -11.50
CA GLY A 103 -16.16 8.62 -10.60
C GLY A 103 -16.18 9.22 -9.19
N TYR A 104 -15.01 9.57 -8.65
CA TYR A 104 -14.88 10.28 -7.38
C TYR A 104 -15.63 11.61 -7.38
N LEU A 105 -15.31 12.51 -8.33
CA LEU A 105 -15.91 13.85 -8.39
C LEU A 105 -17.43 13.80 -8.56
N PHE A 106 -17.92 12.87 -9.40
CA PHE A 106 -19.34 12.69 -9.63
C PHE A 106 -20.07 12.26 -8.36
N ILE A 107 -19.58 11.23 -7.65
CA ILE A 107 -20.22 10.75 -6.43
C ILE A 107 -20.11 11.79 -5.30
N GLU A 108 -18.96 12.46 -5.16
CA GLU A 108 -18.79 13.52 -4.16
C GLU A 108 -19.78 14.67 -4.41
N THR A 109 -19.98 15.05 -5.67
CA THR A 109 -20.98 16.06 -6.04
C THR A 109 -22.38 15.62 -5.62
N LEU A 110 -22.73 14.34 -5.82
CA LEU A 110 -24.02 13.80 -5.36
C LEU A 110 -24.15 13.84 -3.83
N ILE A 111 -23.10 13.49 -3.08
CA ILE A 111 -23.08 13.53 -1.61
C ILE A 111 -23.29 14.97 -1.11
N LEU A 112 -22.58 15.94 -1.69
CA LEU A 112 -22.63 17.34 -1.26
C LEU A 112 -23.96 18.01 -1.61
N LEU A 113 -24.50 17.74 -2.80
CA LEU A 113 -25.75 18.31 -3.28
C LEU A 113 -26.99 17.61 -2.71
N TYR A 114 -26.82 16.43 -2.11
CA TYR A 114 -27.92 15.69 -1.48
C TYR A 114 -28.60 16.54 -0.40
N LYS A 115 -29.94 16.59 -0.45
CA LYS A 115 -30.78 17.20 0.58
C LYS A 115 -31.74 16.12 1.09
N PRO A 116 -31.82 15.90 2.41
CA PRO A 116 -32.84 15.03 2.96
C PRO A 116 -34.21 15.63 2.66
N GLN A 117 -35.14 14.79 2.22
CA GLN A 117 -36.52 15.18 2.02
C GLN A 117 -37.38 14.37 2.97
N VAL A 118 -38.31 15.03 3.65
CA VAL A 118 -39.36 14.34 4.40
C VAL A 118 -40.39 13.89 3.37
N LEU A 119 -40.56 12.59 3.23
CA LEU A 119 -41.53 12.03 2.30
C LEU A 119 -42.75 11.56 3.06
N LEU A 120 -43.91 12.00 2.60
CA LEU A 120 -45.21 11.60 3.14
C LEU A 120 -45.60 10.16 2.70
N ASN A 121 -44.93 9.62 1.68
CA ASN A 121 -45.19 8.27 1.18
C ASN A 121 -43.86 7.58 0.77
N PRO A 122 -43.52 6.39 1.32
CA PRO A 122 -42.23 5.71 1.11
C PRO A 122 -41.98 5.20 -0.31
N SER A 123 -42.99 5.18 -1.18
CA SER A 123 -42.92 4.59 -2.53
C SER A 123 -42.13 5.41 -3.57
N TYR A 124 -41.72 6.65 -3.27
CA TYR A 124 -41.22 7.59 -4.29
C TYR A 124 -39.70 7.73 -4.41
N VAL A 125 -38.91 6.83 -3.85
CA VAL A 125 -37.48 7.12 -3.62
C VAL A 125 -36.54 6.07 -4.18
N LEU A 126 -36.62 5.81 -5.49
CA LEU A 126 -35.48 5.79 -6.41
C LEU A 126 -35.80 5.09 -7.74
N PHE A 127 -35.43 5.72 -8.87
CA PHE A 127 -35.16 5.20 -10.23
C PHE A 127 -36.07 4.11 -10.88
N THR A 128 -36.96 3.46 -10.14
CA THR A 128 -37.90 2.44 -10.57
C THR A 128 -39.08 2.49 -9.63
N ASP A 129 -40.29 2.55 -10.18
CA ASP A 129 -41.54 2.36 -9.45
C ASP A 129 -41.47 1.04 -8.66
N MET A 130 -41.39 1.12 -7.32
CA MET A 130 -41.20 -0.05 -6.47
C MET A 130 -42.55 -0.67 -6.14
N LYS A 131 -42.70 -1.98 -6.38
CA LYS A 131 -43.92 -2.73 -6.03
C LYS A 131 -44.20 -2.60 -4.53
N ALA A 132 -45.37 -2.07 -4.20
CA ALA A 132 -45.81 -1.71 -2.85
C ALA A 132 -45.86 -2.86 -1.83
N ASP A 133 -45.73 -4.12 -2.26
CA ASP A 133 -45.99 -5.30 -1.41
C ASP A 133 -44.82 -5.75 -0.54
N ARG A 134 -43.62 -5.16 -0.66
CA ARG A 134 -42.52 -5.45 0.28
C ARG A 134 -42.40 -4.32 1.27
N THR A 135 -42.89 -4.56 2.49
CA THR A 135 -42.69 -3.71 3.66
C THR A 135 -41.20 -3.42 3.80
N PHE A 136 -40.81 -2.22 3.45
CA PHE A 136 -39.44 -1.73 3.52
C PHE A 136 -39.02 -1.69 4.99
N SER A 137 -37.89 -2.32 5.36
CA SER A 137 -37.29 -1.98 6.65
C SER A 137 -36.71 -0.57 6.51
N ALA A 138 -37.36 0.39 7.17
CA ALA A 138 -36.96 1.79 7.19
C ALA A 138 -35.48 1.99 7.60
N ASP A 139 -34.87 0.99 8.24
CA ASP A 139 -33.54 1.04 8.84
C ASP A 139 -32.38 1.29 7.86
N THR A 140 -32.57 1.11 6.54
CA THR A 140 -31.48 1.30 5.57
C THR A 140 -31.49 2.61 4.81
N PHE A 141 -32.67 3.24 4.70
CA PHE A 141 -32.85 4.45 3.88
C PHE A 141 -33.74 5.49 4.55
N ALA A 142 -34.09 5.33 5.82
CA ALA A 142 -34.76 6.35 6.61
C ALA A 142 -33.96 6.63 7.88
N VAL A 143 -33.81 7.90 8.21
CA VAL A 143 -33.40 8.33 9.54
C VAL A 143 -34.68 8.65 10.28
N VAL A 144 -35.01 7.85 11.28
CA VAL A 144 -36.16 8.15 12.16
C VAL A 144 -35.76 9.31 13.06
N SER A 145 -36.30 10.50 12.79
CA SER A 145 -36.23 11.62 13.72
C SER A 145 -37.28 11.42 14.82
N THR A 146 -37.01 11.95 16.01
CA THR A 146 -38.00 12.03 17.10
C THR A 146 -39.26 12.80 16.72
N SER A 147 -39.22 13.59 15.65
CA SER A 147 -40.35 14.38 15.10
C SER A 147 -41.08 13.72 13.92
N GLY A 148 -40.73 12.49 13.53
CA GLY A 148 -41.30 11.77 12.38
C GLY A 148 -40.26 11.03 11.54
N THR A 149 -40.72 10.10 10.68
CA THR A 149 -39.84 9.32 9.79
C THR A 149 -39.30 10.19 8.65
N VAL A 150 -38.01 10.51 8.65
CA VAL A 150 -37.36 11.20 7.51
C VAL A 150 -36.79 10.13 6.59
N ILE A 151 -37.43 9.92 5.44
CA ILE A 151 -36.94 8.97 4.43
C ILE A 151 -35.85 9.64 3.61
N MET A 152 -34.62 9.19 3.79
CA MET A 152 -33.47 9.70 3.05
C MET A 152 -33.25 8.88 1.77
N GLY A 153 -33.60 9.45 0.61
CA GLY A 153 -33.27 8.85 -0.68
C GLY A 153 -31.77 8.75 -0.91
N GLN A 154 -31.15 7.60 -0.62
CA GLN A 154 -29.70 7.40 -0.80
C GLN A 154 -29.37 6.78 -2.16
N SER A 155 -29.90 7.36 -3.23
CA SER A 155 -29.71 6.87 -4.60
C SER A 155 -28.26 6.70 -4.99
N PHE A 156 -27.49 7.70 -4.61
CA PHE A 156 -26.08 7.77 -4.91
C PHE A 156 -25.30 6.63 -4.23
N ARG A 157 -25.83 5.98 -3.18
CA ARG A 157 -25.12 4.87 -2.51
C ARG A 157 -24.98 3.65 -3.41
N PHE A 158 -25.92 3.40 -4.32
CA PHE A 158 -25.75 2.36 -5.33
C PHE A 158 -24.56 2.64 -6.25
N LEU A 159 -24.48 3.87 -6.78
CA LEU A 159 -23.36 4.32 -7.61
C LEU A 159 -22.04 4.30 -6.83
N PHE A 160 -22.08 4.72 -5.57
CA PHE A 160 -20.97 4.60 -4.63
C PHE A 160 -20.50 3.15 -4.46
N PHE A 161 -21.41 2.19 -4.31
CA PHE A 161 -21.04 0.78 -4.20
C PHE A 161 -20.44 0.22 -5.49
N ILE A 162 -20.94 0.63 -6.67
CA ILE A 162 -20.32 0.28 -7.96
C ILE A 162 -18.89 0.82 -8.02
N TYR A 163 -18.69 2.11 -7.69
CA TYR A 163 -17.37 2.72 -7.68
C TYR A 163 -16.43 2.05 -6.69
N ARG A 164 -16.93 1.76 -5.48
CA ARG A 164 -16.21 1.00 -4.44
C ARG A 164 -15.74 -0.36 -4.95
N LEU A 165 -16.62 -1.12 -5.61
CA LEU A 165 -16.29 -2.42 -6.17
C LEU A 165 -15.24 -2.28 -7.28
N PHE A 166 -15.40 -1.33 -8.20
CA PHE A 166 -14.42 -1.03 -9.24
C PHE A 166 -13.03 -0.77 -8.66
N VAL A 167 -12.93 0.08 -7.63
CA VAL A 167 -11.66 0.38 -6.94
C VAL A 167 -11.06 -0.87 -6.31
N GLN A 168 -11.87 -1.71 -5.66
CA GLN A 168 -11.38 -2.92 -5.01
C GLN A 168 -10.84 -3.93 -6.02
N LEU A 169 -11.55 -4.13 -7.14
CA LEU A 169 -11.09 -4.98 -8.24
C LEU A 169 -9.82 -4.43 -8.90
N LEU A 170 -9.72 -3.11 -9.08
CA LEU A 170 -8.52 -2.45 -9.59
C LEU A 170 -7.31 -2.67 -8.64
N PHE A 171 -7.54 -2.58 -7.33
CA PHE A 171 -6.51 -2.86 -6.33
C PHE A 171 -6.04 -4.31 -6.38
N ILE A 172 -6.97 -5.27 -6.40
CA ILE A 172 -6.67 -6.70 -6.50
C ILE A 172 -5.88 -6.99 -7.79
N TYR A 173 -6.33 -6.46 -8.92
CA TYR A 173 -5.65 -6.59 -10.22
C TYR A 173 -4.23 -6.02 -10.17
N SER A 174 -4.06 -4.83 -9.61
CA SER A 174 -2.75 -4.17 -9.46
C SER A 174 -1.81 -5.04 -8.63
N TYR A 175 -2.26 -5.52 -7.47
CA TYR A 175 -1.45 -6.35 -6.60
C TYR A 175 -1.10 -7.67 -7.25
N LEU A 176 -2.06 -8.39 -7.85
CA LEU A 176 -1.82 -9.68 -8.51
C LEU A 176 -0.77 -9.56 -9.62
N THR A 177 -0.90 -8.55 -10.48
CA THR A 177 -0.09 -8.43 -11.70
C THR A 177 1.21 -7.63 -11.53
N THR A 178 1.43 -7.00 -10.38
CA THR A 178 2.71 -6.33 -10.07
C THR A 178 3.77 -7.38 -9.76
N LYS A 179 4.83 -7.38 -10.58
CA LYS A 179 6.04 -8.18 -10.36
C LYS A 179 6.83 -7.56 -9.21
N ILE A 180 7.15 -8.37 -8.20
CA ILE A 180 7.99 -7.94 -7.09
C ILE A 180 9.44 -8.16 -7.56
N GLY A 181 10.21 -7.08 -7.66
CA GLY A 181 11.61 -7.15 -8.13
C GLY A 181 12.57 -7.86 -7.15
N TRP A 182 12.12 -8.16 -5.94
CA TRP A 182 12.92 -8.72 -4.85
C TRP A 182 12.17 -9.90 -4.25
N ASP A 183 12.82 -11.06 -4.11
CA ASP A 183 12.21 -12.25 -3.51
C ASP A 183 12.19 -12.15 -1.97
N SER A 184 11.57 -11.09 -1.45
CA SER A 184 11.36 -10.93 -0.02
C SER A 184 10.13 -11.72 0.40
N LYS A 185 10.34 -12.79 1.19
CA LYS A 185 9.27 -13.58 1.81
C LYS A 185 8.22 -12.70 2.51
N VAL A 186 8.65 -11.58 3.12
CA VAL A 186 7.76 -10.63 3.80
C VAL A 186 6.87 -9.87 2.82
N ILE A 187 7.41 -9.42 1.68
CA ILE A 187 6.63 -8.70 0.65
C ILE A 187 5.62 -9.65 0.00
N VAL A 188 6.02 -10.88 -0.31
CA VAL A 188 5.10 -11.90 -0.87
C VAL A 188 3.99 -12.22 0.13
N PHE A 189 4.32 -12.42 1.40
CA PHE A 189 3.35 -12.66 2.47
C PHE A 189 2.34 -11.51 2.59
N THR A 190 2.84 -10.28 2.74
CA THR A 190 1.98 -9.09 2.90
C THR A 190 1.10 -8.86 1.68
N LYS A 191 1.62 -8.98 0.46
CA LYS A 191 0.85 -8.92 -0.79
C LYS A 191 -0.35 -9.87 -0.80
N ARG A 192 -0.15 -11.14 -0.40
CA ARG A 192 -1.24 -12.14 -0.35
C ARG A 192 -2.34 -11.74 0.62
N TRP A 193 -1.98 -11.25 1.80
CA TRP A 193 -2.96 -10.82 2.81
C TRP A 193 -3.68 -9.52 2.44
N TRP A 194 -3.01 -8.60 1.75
CA TRP A 194 -3.68 -7.43 1.15
C TRP A 194 -4.73 -7.83 0.11
N ILE A 195 -4.39 -8.76 -0.78
CA ILE A 195 -5.34 -9.31 -1.74
C ILE A 195 -6.52 -9.96 -1.01
N PHE A 196 -6.25 -10.79 0.00
CA PHE A 196 -7.29 -11.45 0.78
C PHE A 196 -8.24 -10.45 1.46
N ALA A 197 -7.70 -9.42 2.13
CA ALA A 197 -8.51 -8.38 2.75
C ALA A 197 -9.38 -7.62 1.73
N MET A 198 -8.83 -7.28 0.56
CA MET A 198 -9.58 -6.60 -0.50
C MET A 198 -10.64 -7.50 -1.14
N THR A 199 -10.40 -8.81 -1.21
CA THR A 199 -11.42 -9.78 -1.64
C THR A 199 -12.58 -9.83 -0.66
N ILE A 200 -12.32 -9.85 0.65
CA ILE A 200 -13.37 -9.77 1.69
C ILE A 200 -14.23 -8.51 1.48
N LEU A 201 -13.59 -7.35 1.28
CA LEU A 201 -14.28 -6.09 1.03
C LEU A 201 -15.08 -6.09 -0.28
N SER A 202 -14.57 -6.76 -1.32
CA SER A 202 -15.26 -6.91 -2.61
C SER A 202 -16.53 -7.74 -2.48
N VAL A 203 -16.45 -8.89 -1.78
CA VAL A 203 -17.61 -9.74 -1.50
C VAL A 203 -18.64 -8.98 -0.68
N ASN A 204 -18.20 -8.24 0.35
CA ASN A 204 -19.10 -7.42 1.16
C ASN A 204 -19.80 -6.33 0.31
N THR A 205 -19.05 -5.68 -0.58
CA THR A 205 -19.61 -4.66 -1.48
C THR A 205 -20.62 -5.25 -2.45
N MET A 206 -20.36 -6.44 -2.99
CA MET A 206 -21.30 -7.15 -3.85
C MET A 206 -22.62 -7.44 -3.13
N ARG A 207 -22.55 -7.87 -1.86
CA ARG A 207 -23.74 -8.07 -1.01
C ARG A 207 -24.55 -6.79 -0.86
N LEU A 208 -23.89 -5.66 -0.61
CA LEU A 208 -24.54 -4.35 -0.50
C LEU A 208 -25.17 -3.88 -1.81
N ILE A 209 -24.54 -4.17 -2.95
CA ILE A 209 -25.12 -3.91 -4.29
C ILE A 209 -26.40 -4.72 -4.48
N GLY A 210 -26.37 -6.03 -4.18
CA GLY A 210 -27.56 -6.87 -4.32
C GLY A 210 -28.70 -6.49 -3.37
N HIS A 211 -28.37 -6.01 -2.17
CA HIS A 211 -29.36 -5.39 -1.27
C HIS A 211 -29.97 -4.12 -1.87
N ALA A 212 -29.14 -3.22 -2.40
CA ALA A 212 -29.61 -2.00 -3.04
C ALA A 212 -30.50 -2.28 -4.26
N LEU A 213 -30.28 -3.41 -4.95
CA LEU A 213 -31.09 -3.87 -6.09
C LEU A 213 -32.26 -4.79 -5.68
N GLN A 214 -32.50 -5.01 -4.38
CA GLN A 214 -33.54 -5.91 -3.87
C GLN A 214 -33.44 -7.36 -4.35
N VAL A 215 -32.24 -7.80 -4.73
CA VAL A 215 -31.98 -9.18 -5.17
C VAL A 215 -31.95 -10.11 -3.96
N TRP A 216 -31.41 -9.66 -2.82
CA TRP A 216 -31.37 -10.41 -1.56
C TRP A 216 -31.34 -9.48 -0.34
N ASP A 217 -31.82 -9.99 0.80
CA ASP A 217 -31.71 -9.30 2.07
C ASP A 217 -30.27 -9.37 2.61
N THR A 218 -29.82 -8.31 3.28
CA THR A 218 -28.48 -8.25 3.85
C THR A 218 -28.54 -7.93 5.33
N ASN A 219 -27.98 -8.83 6.14
CA ASN A 219 -27.70 -8.54 7.54
C ASN A 219 -26.48 -7.61 7.65
N PHE A 220 -26.72 -6.36 8.08
CA PHE A 220 -25.70 -5.32 8.22
C PHE A 220 -24.64 -5.65 9.27
N LEU A 221 -24.97 -6.43 10.30
CA LEU A 221 -24.00 -6.91 11.28
C LEU A 221 -22.90 -7.73 10.61
N ILE A 222 -23.25 -8.58 9.64
CA ILE A 222 -22.25 -9.35 8.87
C ILE A 222 -21.34 -8.39 8.10
N SER A 223 -21.91 -7.34 7.50
CA SER A 223 -21.14 -6.35 6.75
C SER A 223 -20.15 -5.60 7.66
N ASP A 224 -20.55 -5.26 8.88
CA ASP A 224 -19.69 -4.62 9.89
C ASP A 224 -18.58 -5.57 10.33
N ILE A 225 -18.89 -6.84 10.60
CA ILE A 225 -17.90 -7.87 10.94
C ILE A 225 -16.86 -8.03 9.82
N LEU A 226 -17.30 -8.11 8.56
CA LEU A 226 -16.38 -8.25 7.41
C LEU A 226 -15.48 -7.02 7.25
N ASN A 227 -16.02 -5.80 7.46
CA ASN A 227 -15.23 -4.57 7.43
C ASN A 227 -14.19 -4.55 8.57
N VAL A 228 -14.58 -4.89 9.80
CA VAL A 228 -13.68 -4.98 10.96
C VAL A 228 -12.58 -6.01 10.71
N LEU A 229 -12.92 -7.19 10.18
CA LEU A 229 -11.96 -8.23 9.85
C LEU A 229 -10.94 -7.75 8.82
N ALA A 230 -11.39 -7.17 7.71
CA ALA A 230 -10.50 -6.65 6.67
C ALA A 230 -9.61 -5.52 7.19
N LEU A 231 -10.16 -4.59 7.97
CA LEU A 231 -9.39 -3.50 8.58
C LEU A 231 -8.38 -4.03 9.60
N SER A 232 -8.73 -5.04 10.38
CA SER A 232 -7.82 -5.67 11.34
C SER A 232 -6.63 -6.30 10.64
N ILE A 233 -6.86 -7.01 9.52
CA ILE A 233 -5.78 -7.56 8.69
C ILE A 233 -4.88 -6.44 8.17
N VAL A 234 -5.47 -5.42 7.53
CA VAL A 234 -4.74 -4.29 6.95
C VAL A 234 -3.96 -3.50 8.02
N GLY A 235 -4.57 -3.22 9.16
CA GLY A 235 -3.96 -2.55 10.30
C GLY A 235 -2.79 -3.35 10.86
N TYR A 236 -2.97 -4.66 11.09
CA TYR A 236 -1.91 -5.55 11.55
C TYR A 236 -0.71 -5.56 10.60
N LEU A 237 -0.95 -5.75 9.29
CA LEU A 237 0.12 -5.75 8.28
C LEU A 237 0.85 -4.41 8.26
N THR A 238 0.12 -3.30 8.38
CA THR A 238 0.71 -1.96 8.38
C THR A 238 1.59 -1.71 9.60
N ILE A 239 1.15 -2.15 10.79
CA ILE A 239 1.91 -2.02 12.03
C ILE A 239 3.17 -2.89 12.00
N ARG A 240 3.03 -4.15 11.61
CA ARG A 240 4.12 -5.14 11.71
C ARG A 240 5.08 -5.09 10.53
N PHE A 241 4.57 -4.82 9.34
CA PHE A 241 5.30 -4.87 8.08
C PHE A 241 5.00 -3.64 7.21
N PRO A 242 5.30 -2.41 7.66
CA PRO A 242 5.03 -1.20 6.88
C PRO A 242 5.76 -1.24 5.52
N LYS A 243 6.94 -1.88 5.44
CA LYS A 243 7.68 -2.12 4.20
C LYS A 243 7.01 -3.09 3.22
N GLY A 244 5.98 -3.83 3.67
CA GLY A 244 5.19 -4.73 2.84
C GLY A 244 4.09 -4.04 2.03
N ILE A 245 3.84 -2.75 2.27
CA ILE A 245 3.07 -1.93 1.33
C ILE A 245 3.88 -1.85 0.04
N LEU A 246 3.28 -2.31 -1.08
CA LEU A 246 3.95 -2.31 -2.37
C LEU A 246 4.23 -0.87 -2.78
N VAL A 247 5.49 -0.46 -2.73
CA VAL A 247 5.89 0.86 -3.19
C VAL A 247 5.84 0.91 -4.71
N SER A 248 5.27 1.97 -5.26
CA SER A 248 5.19 2.18 -6.71
C SER A 248 6.54 2.04 -7.41
N GLN A 249 6.56 1.45 -8.62
CA GLN A 249 7.81 1.29 -9.41
C GLN A 249 8.49 2.63 -9.69
N ALA A 250 7.71 3.70 -9.89
CA ALA A 250 8.22 5.06 -10.04
C ALA A 250 8.99 5.53 -8.79
N GLN A 251 8.57 5.15 -7.59
CA GLN A 251 9.26 5.52 -6.36
C GLN A 251 10.48 4.66 -6.07
N VAL A 252 10.44 3.38 -6.41
CA VAL A 252 11.63 2.52 -6.33
C VAL A 252 12.69 3.03 -7.30
N SER A 253 12.33 3.31 -8.55
CA SER A 253 13.26 3.88 -9.54
C SER A 253 13.77 5.26 -9.13
N HIS A 254 12.91 6.16 -8.60
CA HIS A 254 13.36 7.42 -8.03
C HIS A 254 14.27 7.22 -6.82
N ALA A 255 14.00 6.28 -5.91
CA ALA A 255 14.87 6.02 -4.76
C ALA A 255 16.26 5.53 -5.20
N ILE A 256 16.30 4.66 -6.21
CA ILE A 256 17.55 4.16 -6.80
C ILE A 256 18.30 5.29 -7.52
N THR A 257 17.61 6.11 -8.32
CA THR A 257 18.23 7.20 -9.10
C THR A 257 18.52 8.49 -8.30
N SER A 258 17.84 8.70 -7.16
CA SER A 258 18.05 9.86 -6.26
C SER A 258 19.17 9.64 -5.25
N LYS A 259 19.58 8.38 -5.04
CA LYS A 259 20.90 8.07 -4.48
C LYS A 259 21.93 8.67 -5.46
N PRO A 260 22.93 9.44 -5.01
CA PRO A 260 23.80 10.18 -5.92
C PRO A 260 24.38 9.22 -6.96
N ILE A 261 23.94 9.39 -8.21
CA ILE A 261 24.36 8.64 -9.40
C ILE A 261 25.90 8.59 -9.48
N ASN A 262 26.57 9.66 -9.06
CA ASN A 262 28.03 9.72 -8.98
C ASN A 262 28.68 8.71 -8.04
N GLN A 263 27.95 8.10 -7.10
CA GLN A 263 28.49 7.14 -6.16
C GLN A 263 28.24 5.69 -6.63
N GLU A 264 27.04 5.36 -7.13
CA GLU A 264 26.74 4.02 -7.63
C GLU A 264 27.26 3.77 -9.07
N LEU A 265 27.18 4.74 -9.99
CA LEU A 265 27.89 4.60 -11.28
C LEU A 265 29.40 4.57 -11.07
N SER A 266 29.95 5.36 -10.14
CA SER A 266 31.37 5.28 -9.81
C SER A 266 31.75 3.92 -9.23
N GLU A 267 30.88 3.28 -8.44
CA GLU A 267 31.13 1.97 -7.82
C GLU A 267 30.97 0.81 -8.83
N PHE A 268 29.98 0.91 -9.73
CA PHE A 268 29.79 -0.04 -10.82
C PHE A 268 30.91 0.07 -11.87
N GLU A 269 31.22 1.28 -12.35
CA GLU A 269 32.38 1.56 -13.21
C GLU A 269 33.72 1.17 -12.54
N LEU A 270 33.76 1.12 -11.20
CA LEU A 270 34.93 0.66 -10.45
C LEU A 270 35.26 -0.79 -10.79
N LEU A 271 34.23 -1.67 -10.81
CA LEU A 271 34.40 -3.09 -11.08
C LEU A 271 34.45 -3.42 -12.58
N LEU A 272 33.95 -2.56 -13.47
CA LEU A 272 34.06 -2.75 -14.93
C LEU A 272 35.50 -2.76 -15.45
N ASN A 273 36.48 -2.34 -14.65
CA ASN A 273 37.88 -2.52 -15.02
C ASN A 273 38.31 -3.99 -14.89
N PRO A 274 38.92 -4.58 -15.93
CA PRO A 274 39.15 -6.02 -16.02
C PRO A 274 40.03 -6.57 -14.89
N VAL A 275 41.01 -5.79 -14.41
CA VAL A 275 41.88 -6.22 -13.31
C VAL A 275 41.09 -6.27 -12.00
N ARG A 276 40.25 -5.27 -11.73
CA ARG A 276 39.44 -5.21 -10.51
C ARG A 276 38.36 -6.28 -10.51
N LEU A 277 37.72 -6.52 -11.65
CA LEU A 277 36.77 -7.61 -11.81
C LEU A 277 37.43 -8.97 -11.54
N ALA A 278 38.60 -9.22 -12.12
CA ALA A 278 39.31 -10.48 -11.94
C ALA A 278 39.79 -10.71 -10.49
N ILE A 279 40.14 -9.64 -9.75
CA ILE A 279 40.42 -9.73 -8.31
C ILE A 279 39.17 -10.20 -7.56
N VAL A 280 38.03 -9.57 -7.82
CA VAL A 280 36.77 -9.87 -7.12
C VAL A 280 36.24 -11.25 -7.49
N ASP A 281 36.36 -11.67 -8.76
CA ASP A 281 35.98 -13.02 -9.21
C ASP A 281 36.82 -14.11 -8.53
N LEU A 282 38.15 -13.95 -8.49
CA LEU A 282 39.03 -14.89 -7.78
C LEU A 282 38.65 -15.04 -6.31
N LEU A 283 38.30 -13.93 -5.65
CA LEU A 283 37.88 -13.92 -4.26
C LEU A 283 36.44 -14.43 -4.08
N TYR A 284 35.57 -14.26 -5.06
CA TYR A 284 34.21 -14.81 -5.04
C TYR A 284 34.23 -16.35 -5.05
N GLN A 285 35.20 -16.92 -5.78
CA GLN A 285 35.40 -18.37 -5.89
C GLN A 285 36.12 -18.98 -4.66
N ASN A 286 36.94 -18.20 -3.94
CA ASN A 286 37.84 -18.74 -2.91
C ASN A 286 37.67 -18.10 -1.51
N ASP A 287 36.69 -17.21 -1.33
CA ASP A 287 36.40 -16.36 -0.16
C ASP A 287 37.53 -15.41 0.28
N TYR A 288 38.78 -15.85 0.20
CA TYR A 288 39.98 -15.11 0.49
C TYR A 288 41.17 -15.62 -0.32
N TYR A 289 42.20 -14.79 -0.50
CA TYR A 289 43.43 -15.20 -1.16
C TYR A 289 44.64 -14.37 -0.76
N GLN A 290 45.84 -14.95 -0.82
CA GLN A 290 47.07 -14.18 -0.58
C GLN A 290 47.28 -13.17 -1.71
N SER A 291 47.50 -11.91 -1.35
CA SER A 291 47.70 -10.78 -2.28
C SER A 291 48.78 -11.07 -3.33
N ALA A 292 49.90 -11.65 -2.90
CA ALA A 292 50.99 -12.06 -3.79
C ALA A 292 50.60 -13.16 -4.79
N LYS A 293 49.70 -14.08 -4.39
CA LYS A 293 49.21 -15.11 -5.28
C LYS A 293 48.20 -14.52 -6.28
N ILE A 294 47.26 -13.66 -5.86
CA ILE A 294 46.31 -12.97 -6.77
C ILE A 294 47.10 -12.26 -7.88
N ARG A 295 48.11 -11.46 -7.49
CA ARG A 295 49.00 -10.78 -8.45
C ARG A 295 49.64 -11.75 -9.45
N LYS A 296 50.09 -12.91 -8.97
CA LYS A 296 50.71 -13.95 -9.81
C LYS A 296 49.69 -14.58 -10.77
N PHE A 297 48.46 -14.85 -10.31
CA PHE A 297 47.37 -15.35 -11.16
C PHE A 297 47.03 -14.37 -12.29
N LEU A 298 46.97 -13.08 -11.96
CA LEU A 298 46.66 -12.02 -12.93
C LEU A 298 47.86 -11.67 -13.83
N ASN A 299 49.05 -12.23 -13.57
CA ASN A 299 50.29 -11.98 -14.30
C ASN A 299 50.64 -10.49 -14.49
N ILE A 300 50.54 -9.71 -13.41
CA ILE A 300 50.83 -8.26 -13.41
C ILE A 300 51.92 -7.88 -12.40
N SER A 301 52.57 -6.74 -12.63
CA SER A 301 53.57 -6.18 -11.72
C SER A 301 52.91 -5.58 -10.48
N TRP A 302 53.68 -5.46 -9.39
CA TRP A 302 53.20 -4.82 -8.15
C TRP A 302 52.73 -3.38 -8.37
N GLY A 303 53.45 -2.61 -9.20
CA GLY A 303 53.08 -1.24 -9.53
C GLY A 303 51.74 -1.10 -10.26
N LYS A 304 51.34 -2.12 -11.04
CA LYS A 304 50.00 -2.16 -11.66
C LYS A 304 48.94 -2.73 -10.72
N PHE A 305 49.30 -3.68 -9.85
CA PHE A 305 48.35 -4.37 -8.98
C PHE A 305 47.90 -3.54 -7.77
N ALA A 306 48.84 -2.90 -7.06
CA ALA A 306 48.54 -2.19 -5.81
C ALA A 306 47.48 -1.09 -5.97
N PRO A 307 47.50 -0.24 -7.02
CA PRO A 307 46.47 0.80 -7.19
C PRO A 307 45.06 0.23 -7.41
N HIS A 308 44.94 -0.95 -8.03
CA HIS A 308 43.64 -1.60 -8.20
C HIS A 308 43.13 -2.15 -6.88
N LEU A 309 44.02 -2.78 -6.11
CA LEU A 309 43.71 -3.36 -4.80
C LEU A 309 43.26 -2.27 -3.81
N ASP A 310 43.99 -1.15 -3.72
CA ASP A 310 43.62 -0.01 -2.88
C ASP A 310 42.26 0.58 -3.27
N LYS A 311 41.95 0.64 -4.58
CA LYS A 311 40.68 1.18 -5.06
C LYS A 311 39.49 0.29 -4.68
N VAL A 312 39.62 -1.03 -4.80
CA VAL A 312 38.53 -1.95 -4.40
C VAL A 312 38.42 -2.08 -2.88
N GLU A 313 39.51 -1.91 -2.14
CA GLU A 313 39.50 -1.85 -0.66
C GLU A 313 38.82 -0.57 -0.16
N LYS A 314 39.19 0.60 -0.68
CA LYS A 314 38.55 1.88 -0.32
C LYS A 314 37.07 1.92 -0.66
N ALA A 315 36.65 1.19 -1.69
CA ALA A 315 35.23 1.04 -2.05
C ALA A 315 34.47 0.09 -1.11
N GLY A 316 35.17 -0.62 -0.22
CA GLY A 316 34.61 -1.60 0.71
C GLY A 316 34.22 -2.92 0.05
N PHE A 317 34.76 -3.24 -1.12
CA PHE A 317 34.51 -4.53 -1.79
C PHE A 317 35.37 -5.65 -1.23
N ILE A 318 36.56 -5.31 -0.74
CA ILE A 318 37.50 -6.24 -0.11
C ILE A 318 38.04 -5.65 1.18
N THR A 319 38.61 -6.51 2.02
CA THR A 319 39.41 -6.12 3.18
C THR A 319 40.78 -6.80 3.11
N ILE A 320 41.86 -6.07 3.39
CA ILE A 320 43.21 -6.64 3.46
C ILE A 320 43.64 -6.78 4.92
N LYS A 321 44.14 -7.96 5.29
CA LYS A 321 44.69 -8.25 6.63
C LYS A 321 46.08 -8.84 6.53
N GLU A 322 46.91 -8.58 7.53
CA GLU A 322 48.17 -9.31 7.70
C GLU A 322 47.96 -10.54 8.54
N GLU A 323 48.33 -11.69 8.00
CA GLU A 323 48.19 -12.98 8.64
C GLU A 323 49.47 -13.80 8.51
N PHE A 324 49.75 -14.62 9.51
CA PHE A 324 50.96 -15.44 9.55
C PHE A 324 50.72 -16.77 8.83
N PHE A 325 51.49 -17.00 7.76
CA PHE A 325 51.59 -18.30 7.09
C PHE A 325 53.05 -18.76 7.14
N ASP A 326 53.31 -19.92 7.73
CA ASP A 326 54.65 -20.50 7.90
C ASP A 326 55.61 -19.55 8.65
N ALA A 327 55.15 -18.98 9.77
CA ALA A 327 55.89 -18.00 10.58
C ALA A 327 56.33 -16.73 9.83
N LYS A 328 55.73 -16.44 8.66
CA LYS A 328 55.97 -15.22 7.88
C LYS A 328 54.66 -14.44 7.73
N PRO A 329 54.66 -13.13 8.01
CA PRO A 329 53.48 -12.31 7.76
C PRO A 329 53.22 -12.19 6.26
N ARG A 330 51.97 -12.39 5.84
CA ARG A 330 51.51 -12.26 4.46
C ARG A 330 50.22 -11.45 4.44
N LYS A 331 50.06 -10.62 3.40
CA LYS A 331 48.81 -9.91 3.15
C LYS A 331 47.79 -10.85 2.53
N VAL A 332 46.66 -11.03 3.20
CA VAL A 332 45.50 -11.80 2.74
C VAL A 332 44.38 -10.82 2.40
N VAL A 333 43.71 -11.09 1.29
CA VAL A 333 42.60 -10.30 0.80
C VAL A 333 41.32 -11.11 0.98
N TYR A 334 40.30 -10.50 1.57
CA TYR A 334 39.00 -11.08 1.84
C TYR A 334 37.91 -10.40 1.00
N LEU A 335 36.94 -11.16 0.51
CA LEU A 335 35.76 -10.57 -0.14
C LEU A 335 34.73 -10.13 0.91
N GLU A 336 34.33 -8.87 0.87
CA GLU A 336 33.28 -8.34 1.72
C GLU A 336 31.89 -8.61 1.14
N HIS A 337 30.86 -8.59 1.98
CA HIS A 337 29.48 -8.76 1.53
C HIS A 337 29.11 -7.75 0.42
N LYS A 338 29.55 -6.49 0.56
CA LYS A 338 29.32 -5.45 -0.45
C LYS A 338 29.91 -5.85 -1.80
N GLY A 339 31.16 -6.32 -1.82
CA GLY A 339 31.82 -6.78 -3.04
C GLY A 339 31.11 -7.99 -3.67
N ARG A 340 30.66 -8.95 -2.85
CA ARG A 340 29.92 -10.13 -3.32
C ARG A 340 28.61 -9.75 -4.01
N SER A 341 27.83 -8.85 -3.41
CA SER A 341 26.56 -8.39 -3.98
C SER A 341 26.77 -7.63 -5.29
N HIS A 342 27.76 -6.75 -5.34
CA HIS A 342 28.06 -5.95 -6.54
C HIS A 342 28.63 -6.78 -7.70
N TYR A 343 29.41 -7.83 -7.40
CA TYR A 343 29.90 -8.77 -8.41
C TYR A 343 28.76 -9.51 -9.12
N ILE A 344 27.79 -10.01 -8.36
CA ILE A 344 26.62 -10.71 -8.91
C ILE A 344 25.80 -9.77 -9.80
N GLU A 345 25.63 -8.52 -9.39
CA GLU A 345 24.93 -7.50 -10.18
C GLU A 345 25.68 -7.17 -11.48
N SER A 346 27.02 -7.07 -11.40
CA SER A 346 27.87 -6.77 -12.56
C SER A 346 27.99 -7.94 -13.55
N SER A 347 27.96 -9.19 -13.07
CA SER A 347 28.07 -10.38 -13.93
C SER A 347 26.78 -10.74 -14.68
N ILE A 348 25.64 -10.17 -14.26
CA ILE A 348 24.36 -10.29 -14.98
C ILE A 348 24.24 -9.24 -16.10
N ALA A 349 24.99 -8.14 -16.00
CA ALA A 349 24.94 -7.02 -16.94
C ALA A 349 25.87 -7.19 -18.16
N ILE A 350 26.80 -8.14 -18.12
CA ILE A 350 27.67 -8.58 -19.22
C ILE A 350 27.03 -9.83 -19.85
#